data_AF-A0AAF0QYD7-F1
#
_entry.id   AF-A0AAF0QYD7-F1
#
_cell.length_a   1.000
_cell.length_b   1.000
_cell.length_c   1.000
_cell.angle_alpha   90.00
_cell.angle_beta   90.00
_cell.angle_gamma   90.00
#
_symmetry.space_group_name_H-M   'P 1'
#
loop_
_entity.id
_entity.type
_entity.pdbx_description
1 polymer ?
#
loop_
_entity_poly.entity_id
_entity_poly.type
_entity_poly.pdbx_seq_one_letter_code
_entity_poly.pdbx_strand_id
1 'polypeptide(L)'
;MIPFFETFEYILQYWTLDEAKSLENGCDVPIGMCDVTEENIPKKYEGGSVCLRKLYNDDFYLSCTKLFKSHRFNVGDEFGLYWDPRSSSLMFKLLSQVHA
;
A
#
# COMPACT_ATOMS: atom_id res chain seq x y z
N MET A 1 -9.52 4.67 2.95
CA MET A 1 -10.44 3.93 2.08
C MET A 1 -10.14 4.39 0.67
N ILE A 2 -9.89 3.46 -0.24
CA ILE A 2 -9.50 3.74 -1.62
C ILE A 2 -10.69 3.33 -2.51
N PRO A 3 -11.22 4.21 -3.37
CA PRO A 3 -12.30 3.86 -4.28
C PRO A 3 -11.93 2.70 -5.21
N PHE A 4 -12.96 2.00 -5.73
CA PHE A 4 -12.74 0.89 -6.67
C PHE A 4 -11.94 1.27 -7.90
N PHE A 5 -12.29 2.38 -8.56
CA PHE A 5 -11.65 2.78 -9.81
C PHE A 5 -10.13 2.99 -9.62
N GLU A 6 -9.77 3.76 -8.60
CA GLU A 6 -8.38 3.98 -8.18
C GLU A 6 -7.67 2.65 -7.87
N THR A 7 -8.32 1.77 -7.12
CA THR A 7 -7.72 0.48 -6.74
C THR A 7 -7.55 -0.44 -7.95
N PHE A 8 -8.50 -0.43 -8.87
CA PHE A 8 -8.44 -1.24 -10.09
C PHE A 8 -7.33 -0.79 -11.01
N GLU A 9 -7.28 0.51 -11.33
CA GLU A 9 -6.28 1.07 -12.23
C GLU A 9 -4.87 0.95 -11.65
N TYR A 10 -4.70 1.24 -10.36
CA TYR A 10 -3.34 1.27 -9.80
C TYR A 10 -2.89 -0.07 -9.25
N ILE A 11 -3.77 -1.00 -8.86
CA ILE A 11 -3.36 -2.24 -8.18
C ILE A 11 -3.90 -3.47 -8.88
N LEU A 12 -5.22 -3.61 -8.99
CA LEU A 12 -5.86 -4.88 -9.35
C LEU A 12 -5.62 -5.32 -10.80
N GLN A 13 -5.43 -4.38 -11.74
CA GLN A 13 -5.21 -4.75 -13.15
C GLN A 13 -3.94 -5.58 -13.38
N TYR A 14 -3.03 -5.62 -12.40
CA TYR A 14 -1.78 -6.37 -12.45
C TYR A 14 -1.81 -7.70 -11.69
N TRP A 15 -2.95 -8.06 -11.09
CA TRP A 15 -3.07 -9.24 -10.25
C TRP A 15 -3.42 -10.50 -11.03
N THR A 16 -3.03 -11.64 -10.47
CA THR A 16 -3.45 -12.94 -10.93
C THR A 16 -4.90 -13.23 -10.52
N LEU A 17 -5.52 -14.21 -11.19
CA LEU A 17 -6.88 -14.64 -10.87
C LEU A 17 -7.02 -15.12 -9.42
N ASP A 18 -5.99 -15.75 -8.86
CA ASP A 18 -6.05 -16.31 -7.51
C ASP A 18 -5.99 -15.22 -6.43
N GLU A 19 -5.20 -14.17 -6.66
CA GLU A 19 -5.19 -12.98 -5.81
C GLU A 19 -6.54 -12.27 -5.86
N ALA A 20 -7.11 -12.09 -7.06
CA ALA A 20 -8.43 -11.49 -7.23
C ALA A 20 -9.54 -12.29 -6.53
N LYS A 21 -9.55 -13.63 -6.67
CA LYS A 21 -10.50 -14.50 -5.94
C LYS A 21 -10.33 -14.40 -4.44
N SER A 22 -9.10 -14.36 -3.93
CA SER A 22 -8.85 -14.23 -2.50
C SER A 22 -9.40 -12.92 -1.95
N LEU A 23 -9.21 -11.83 -2.69
CA LEU A 23 -9.74 -10.51 -2.35
C LEU A 23 -11.28 -10.49 -2.32
N GLU A 24 -11.92 -11.06 -3.35
CA GLU A 24 -13.38 -11.17 -3.42
C GLU A 24 -13.99 -12.06 -2.33
N ASN A 25 -13.24 -13.07 -1.87
CA ASN A 25 -13.62 -13.89 -0.72
C ASN A 25 -13.43 -13.16 0.63
N GLY A 26 -13.03 -11.89 0.62
CA GLY A 26 -12.84 -11.07 1.80
C GLY A 26 -11.56 -11.36 2.57
N CYS A 27 -10.61 -12.09 1.97
CA CYS A 27 -9.29 -12.31 2.57
C CYS A 27 -8.43 -11.04 2.47
N ASP A 28 -7.55 -10.86 3.46
CA ASP A 28 -6.50 -9.85 3.37
C ASP A 28 -5.42 -10.37 2.41
N VAL A 29 -5.23 -9.69 1.28
CA VAL A 29 -4.24 -10.10 0.27
C VAL A 29 -2.94 -9.32 0.51
N PRO A 30 -1.81 -10.01 0.75
CA PRO A 30 -0.51 -9.35 0.91
C PRO A 30 -0.13 -8.60 -0.36
N ILE A 31 0.36 -7.37 -0.22
CA ILE A 31 0.95 -6.63 -1.34
C ILE A 31 2.38 -6.25 -1.01
N GLY A 32 3.24 -6.23 -2.04
CA GLY A 32 4.58 -5.69 -1.91
C GLY A 32 4.52 -4.19 -1.65
N MET A 33 5.35 -3.70 -0.74
CA MET A 33 5.54 -2.26 -0.57
C MET A 33 7.02 -1.92 -0.40
N CYS A 34 7.44 -0.82 -1.00
CA CYS A 34 8.79 -0.30 -0.94
C CYS A 34 8.77 1.15 -0.48
N ASP A 35 9.45 1.45 0.61
CA ASP A 35 9.71 2.80 1.07
C ASP A 35 10.95 3.34 0.36
N VAL A 36 10.74 4.41 -0.39
CA VAL A 36 11.74 5.10 -1.21
C VAL A 36 11.99 6.52 -0.70
N THR A 37 11.72 6.76 0.58
CA THR A 37 12.01 8.04 1.25
C THR A 37 13.49 8.35 1.22
N GLU A 38 14.33 7.38 1.60
CA GLU A 38 15.77 7.48 1.47
C GLU A 38 16.20 7.07 0.05
N GLU A 39 16.60 8.05 -0.76
CA GLU A 39 16.81 7.88 -2.22
C GLU A 39 17.79 6.75 -2.59
N ASN A 40 18.72 6.42 -1.69
CA ASN A 40 19.77 5.44 -1.96
C ASN A 40 19.53 4.07 -1.31
N ILE A 41 18.55 3.93 -0.41
CA ILE A 41 18.31 2.70 0.36
C ILE A 41 16.81 2.41 0.41
N PRO A 42 16.24 1.85 -0.66
CA PRO A 42 14.84 1.45 -0.67
C PRO A 42 14.60 0.34 0.36
N LYS A 43 13.63 0.54 1.24
CA LYS A 43 13.24 -0.42 2.28
C LYS A 43 12.00 -1.18 1.88
N LYS A 44 12.13 -2.49 1.65
CA LYS A 44 11.01 -3.37 1.31
C LYS A 44 10.28 -3.85 2.55
N TYR A 45 8.96 -3.84 2.48
CA TYR A 45 8.04 -4.41 3.43
C TYR A 45 7.45 -5.68 2.82
N GLU A 46 7.96 -6.83 3.26
CA GLU A 46 7.54 -8.15 2.78
C GLU A 46 6.70 -8.90 3.83
N GLY A 47 6.11 -10.03 3.41
CA GLY A 47 5.49 -11.01 4.30
C GLY A 47 4.20 -10.54 4.99
N GLY A 48 3.25 -9.96 4.24
CA GLY A 48 1.94 -9.55 4.79
C GLY A 48 2.00 -8.36 5.75
N SER A 49 3.11 -7.61 5.72
CA SER A 49 3.23 -6.36 6.47
C SER A 49 2.40 -5.23 5.87
N VAL A 50 2.04 -5.38 4.59
CA VAL A 50 1.09 -4.56 3.88
C VAL A 50 0.06 -5.47 3.22
N CYS A 51 -1.22 -5.18 3.45
CA CYS A 51 -2.32 -5.98 2.90
C CYS A 51 -3.42 -5.09 2.34
N LEU A 52 -4.00 -5.52 1.23
CA LEU A 52 -5.21 -4.94 0.66
C LEU A 52 -6.41 -5.81 1.04
N ARG A 53 -7.51 -5.16 1.42
CA ARG A 53 -8.79 -5.83 1.73
C ARG A 53 -9.93 -5.10 1.04
N LYS A 54 -10.83 -5.86 0.42
CA LYS A 54 -12.11 -5.34 -0.08
C LYS A 54 -13.11 -5.20 1.06
N LEU A 55 -13.81 -4.07 1.09
CA LEU A 55 -14.88 -3.77 2.04
C LEU A 55 -16.24 -4.10 1.42
N TYR A 56 -17.28 -4.12 2.25
CA TYR A 56 -18.64 -4.49 1.84
C TYR A 56 -19.28 -3.51 0.84
N ASN A 57 -18.72 -2.29 0.73
CA ASN A 57 -19.19 -1.24 -0.17
C ASN A 57 -18.33 -1.12 -1.43
N ASP A 58 -17.60 -2.18 -1.80
CA ASP A 58 -16.65 -2.25 -2.92
C ASP A 58 -15.45 -1.29 -2.85
N ASP A 59 -15.29 -0.55 -1.75
CA ASP A 59 -14.07 0.20 -1.47
C ASP A 59 -13.00 -0.70 -0.86
N PHE A 60 -11.77 -0.17 -0.80
CA PHE A 60 -10.62 -0.93 -0.33
C PHE A 60 -9.96 -0.29 0.89
N TYR A 61 -9.48 -1.16 1.76
CA TYR A 61 -8.65 -0.82 2.91
C TYR A 61 -7.23 -1.32 2.68
N LEU A 62 -6.26 -0.43 2.91
CA LEU A 62 -4.84 -0.73 2.86
C LEU A 62 -4.28 -0.71 4.29
N SER A 63 -3.82 -1.86 4.76
CA SER A 63 -3.14 -2.00 6.05
C SER A 63 -1.64 -1.79 5.87
N CYS A 64 -1.03 -0.82 6.56
CA CYS A 64 0.42 -0.52 6.49
C CYS A 64 1.10 -0.51 7.86
N THR A 65 0.73 -1.43 8.76
CA THR A 65 1.12 -1.33 10.19
C THR A 65 2.63 -1.26 10.44
N LYS A 66 3.45 -2.00 9.68
CA LYS A 66 4.92 -1.94 9.86
C LYS A 66 5.51 -0.61 9.39
N LEU A 67 4.96 -0.01 8.34
CA LEU A 67 5.41 1.30 7.84
C LEU A 67 5.22 2.38 8.90
N PHE A 68 4.02 2.43 9.48
CA PHE A 68 3.65 3.40 10.53
C PHE A 68 4.43 3.21 11.82
N LYS A 69 4.94 2.00 12.09
CA LYS A 69 5.85 1.78 13.23
C LYS A 69 7.28 2.22 12.95
N SER A 70 7.73 2.12 11.69
CA SER A 70 9.08 2.54 11.32
C SER A 70 9.23 4.04 11.12
N HIS A 71 8.18 4.72 10.67
CA HIS A 71 8.14 6.18 10.58
C HIS A 71 7.43 6.73 11.81
N ARG A 72 8.04 7.71 12.48
CA ARG A 72 7.37 8.45 13.56
C ARG A 72 6.45 9.50 12.96
N PHE A 73 5.35 9.06 12.36
CA PHE A 73 4.40 9.98 11.75
C PHE A 73 3.74 10.88 12.81
N ASN A 74 3.72 12.17 12.53
CA ASN A 74 2.96 13.16 13.28
C ASN A 74 1.69 13.55 12.52
N VAL A 75 0.72 14.10 13.25
CA VAL A 75 -0.45 14.73 12.64
C VAL A 75 0.05 15.91 11.80
N GLY A 76 -0.24 15.86 10.50
CA GLY A 76 0.17 16.88 9.53
C GLY A 76 1.34 16.47 8.63
N ASP A 77 1.97 15.31 8.86
CA ASP A 77 2.98 14.78 7.93
C ASP A 77 2.34 14.44 6.57
N GLU A 78 3.08 14.69 5.50
CA GLU A 78 2.65 14.41 4.14
C GLU A 78 3.45 13.26 3.55
N PHE A 79 2.77 12.36 2.85
CA PHE A 79 3.40 11.24 2.15
C PHE A 79 2.72 10.98 0.82
N GLY A 80 3.50 10.44 -0.12
CA GLY A 80 3.03 9.98 -1.42
C GLY A 80 2.94 8.46 -1.48
N LEU A 81 1.93 7.97 -2.20
CA LEU A 81 1.79 6.57 -2.59
C LEU A 81 1.58 6.49 -4.09
N TYR A 82 2.30 5.58 -4.75
CA TYR A 82 2.05 5.23 -6.16
C TYR A 82 2.35 3.76 -6.40
N TRP A 83 1.77 3.17 -7.44
CA TRP A 83 2.09 1.80 -7.83
C TRP A 83 3.23 1.77 -8.85
N ASP A 84 4.24 0.93 -8.63
CA ASP A 84 5.22 0.61 -9.67
C ASP A 84 4.90 -0.77 -10.28
N PRO A 85 4.38 -0.81 -11.52
CA PRO A 85 3.99 -2.06 -12.17
C PRO A 85 5.19 -2.98 -12.47
N ARG A 86 6.42 -2.45 -12.53
CA ARG A 86 7.62 -3.27 -12.81
C ARG A 86 7.99 -4.15 -11.62
N SER A 87 7.72 -3.67 -10.42
CA SER A 87 7.96 -4.41 -9.18
C SER A 87 6.70 -5.03 -8.58
N SER A 88 5.53 -4.80 -9.19
CA SER A 88 4.22 -5.16 -8.64
C SER A 88 4.11 -4.78 -7.15
N SER A 89 4.48 -3.54 -6.85
CA SER A 89 4.63 -3.06 -5.47
C SER A 89 4.16 -1.63 -5.33
N LEU A 90 3.57 -1.32 -4.17
CA LEU A 90 3.26 0.04 -3.77
C LEU A 90 4.55 0.75 -3.34
N MET A 91 4.73 1.97 -3.80
CA MET A 91 5.88 2.81 -3.49
C MET A 91 5.43 3.90 -2.53
N PHE A 92 6.12 3.99 -1.40
CA PHE A 92 5.88 5.00 -0.38
C PHE A 92 7.03 6.00 -0.33
N LYS A 93 6.70 7.29 -0.21
CA LYS A 93 7.68 8.33 0.02
C LYS A 93 7.15 9.33 1.04
N LEU A 94 7.88 9.54 2.13
CA LEU A 94 7.61 10.65 3.03
C LEU A 94 8.04 11.96 2.36
N LEU A 95 7.12 12.93 2.28
CA LEU A 95 7.32 14.18 1.54
C LEU A 95 7.68 15.33 2.48
N SER A 96 7.01 15.41 3.62
CA SER A 96 7.28 16.43 4.64
C SER A 96 6.96 15.91 6.04
N GLN A 97 7.72 16.40 7.03
CA GLN A 97 7.46 16.12 8.44
C GLN A 97 7.22 17.42 9.20
N VAL A 98 6.12 17.48 9.93
CA VAL A 98 5.87 18.56 10.88
C VAL A 98 6.77 18.30 12.08
N HIS A 99 7.69 19.23 12.33
CA HIS A 99 8.50 19.23 13.53
C HIS A 99 7.66 19.79 14.67
N ALA A 100 7.46 18.98 15.71
CA ALA A 100 6.84 19.41 16.97
C ALA A 100 7.80 20.26 17.80
#